data_AF-A0A3D3UV90-F1
#
_entry.id   AF-A0A3D3UV90-F1
#
_cell.length_a   1.000
_cell.length_b   1.000
_cell.length_c   1.000
_cell.angle_alpha   90.00
_cell.angle_beta   90.00
_cell.angle_gamma   90.00
#
_symmetry.space_group_name_H-M   'P 1'
#
loop_
_entity.id
_entity.type
_entity.pdbx_description
1 polymer ?
#
loop_
_entity_poly.entity_id
_entity_poly.type
_entity_poly.pdbx_seq_one_letter_code
_entity_poly.pdbx_strand_id
1 'polypeptide(L)'
;MHWKNIVVLAVLIIGWAGTVVGVETEQWDIFELALNGPEGGNPFIDVKLSAEFKQRGRVFKPEGFYDGDGMYRIRFMPDAQGEWSYTTKSNRRELDGKKGKFTCVKPPPSNRGPVRVHKKWHLAYADGTPYFQVGTTCYAWAHQGNAIEERTLATLKDAPFNKMRMC
;
A
#
# COMPACT_ATOMS: atom_id res chain seq x y z
N MET A 1 -12.75 -45.97 38.80
CA MET A 1 -13.73 -46.69 37.94
C MET A 1 -13.95 -45.85 36.69
N HIS A 2 -13.34 -46.26 35.57
CA HIS A 2 -14.03 -46.84 34.41
C HIS A 2 -14.43 -45.82 33.32
N TRP A 3 -13.53 -45.74 32.32
CA TRP A 3 -13.66 -45.52 30.87
C TRP A 3 -15.11 -45.53 30.27
N LYS A 4 -15.38 -44.61 29.31
CA LYS A 4 -16.15 -44.75 28.01
C LYS A 4 -16.86 -43.40 27.71
N ASN A 5 -16.63 -42.64 26.63
CA ASN A 5 -16.35 -42.98 25.22
C ASN A 5 -15.67 -41.81 24.48
N ILE A 6 -14.81 -42.18 23.52
CA ILE A 6 -14.26 -41.32 22.46
C ILE A 6 -15.37 -41.12 21.41
N VAL A 7 -15.64 -39.88 21.02
CA VAL A 7 -16.37 -39.57 19.78
C VAL A 7 -15.39 -38.89 18.83
N VAL A 8 -14.99 -39.62 17.79
CA VAL A 8 -14.28 -39.07 16.64
C VAL A 8 -15.33 -38.42 15.74
N LEU A 9 -15.32 -37.09 15.66
CA LEU A 9 -16.10 -36.35 14.67
C LEU A 9 -15.26 -36.24 13.39
N ALA A 10 -15.56 -37.12 12.44
CA ALA A 10 -15.11 -36.99 11.07
C ALA A 10 -15.79 -35.75 10.44
N VAL A 11 -15.02 -34.71 10.17
CA VAL A 11 -15.49 -33.56 9.38
C VAL A 11 -15.36 -33.92 7.91
N LEU A 12 -16.51 -34.17 7.29
CA LEU A 12 -16.68 -34.22 5.84
C LEU A 12 -16.21 -32.90 5.23
N ILE A 13 -15.17 -32.95 4.39
CA ILE A 13 -14.73 -31.84 3.57
C ILE A 13 -15.78 -31.64 2.47
N ILE A 14 -16.71 -30.71 2.71
CA ILE A 14 -17.55 -30.17 1.64
C ILE A 14 -16.70 -29.14 0.92
N GLY A 15 -16.30 -29.47 -0.31
CA GLY A 15 -15.59 -28.57 -1.20
C GLY A 15 -16.43 -27.34 -1.49
N TRP A 16 -16.10 -26.22 -0.84
CA TRP A 16 -16.44 -24.90 -1.35
C TRP A 16 -15.40 -24.56 -2.42
N ALA A 17 -15.85 -24.52 -3.68
CA ALA A 17 -15.19 -23.70 -4.70
C ALA A 17 -15.39 -22.23 -4.31
N GLY A 18 -14.68 -21.81 -3.26
CA GLY A 18 -14.51 -20.39 -2.98
C GLY A 18 -13.80 -19.81 -4.19
N THR A 19 -14.45 -18.87 -4.88
CA THR A 19 -13.71 -17.87 -5.65
C THR A 19 -12.61 -17.37 -4.72
N VAL A 20 -11.35 -17.58 -5.10
CA VAL A 20 -10.24 -16.88 -4.47
C VAL A 20 -10.58 -15.41 -4.63
N VAL A 21 -11.02 -14.76 -3.55
CA VAL A 21 -11.18 -13.31 -3.54
C VAL A 21 -9.76 -12.79 -3.74
N GLY A 22 -9.49 -12.36 -4.97
CA GLY A 22 -8.22 -11.74 -5.30
C GLY A 22 -8.06 -10.49 -4.44
N VAL A 23 -6.82 -10.17 -4.08
CA VAL A 23 -6.56 -8.89 -3.42
C VAL A 23 -6.97 -7.79 -4.39
N GLU A 24 -7.87 -6.90 -3.94
CA GLU A 24 -8.28 -5.73 -4.71
C GLU A 24 -7.61 -4.48 -4.16
N THR A 25 -7.30 -3.55 -5.06
CA THR A 25 -6.75 -2.23 -4.70
C THR A 25 -7.33 -1.22 -5.67
N GLU A 26 -7.76 -0.06 -5.20
CA GLU A 26 -8.27 0.97 -6.08
C GLU A 26 -7.15 1.55 -6.95
N GLN A 27 -7.47 1.98 -8.16
CA GLN A 27 -6.57 2.77 -8.97
C GLN A 27 -6.13 4.01 -8.18
N TRP A 28 -4.82 4.29 -8.16
CA TRP A 28 -4.19 5.36 -7.39
C TRP A 28 -4.20 5.21 -5.86
N ASP A 29 -4.67 4.09 -5.32
CA ASP A 29 -4.46 3.73 -3.92
C ASP A 29 -3.17 2.91 -3.74
N ILE A 30 -2.85 2.49 -2.52
CA ILE A 30 -1.62 1.76 -2.20
C ILE A 30 -1.90 0.26 -2.15
N PHE A 31 -1.33 -0.50 -3.10
CA PHE A 31 -1.11 -1.93 -2.90
C PHE A 31 0.13 -2.12 -2.04
N GLU A 32 -0.01 -2.83 -0.93
CA GLU A 32 1.10 -3.11 -0.01
C GLU A 32 1.36 -4.61 0.09
N LEU A 33 2.60 -4.99 -0.22
CA LEU A 33 3.12 -6.32 0.05
C LEU A 33 3.86 -6.29 1.39
N ALA A 34 3.45 -7.16 2.31
CA ALA A 34 4.10 -7.34 3.61
C ALA A 34 4.73 -8.74 3.68
N LEU A 35 6.01 -8.82 4.04
CA LEU A 35 6.79 -10.06 4.08
C LEU A 35 7.59 -10.17 5.36
N ASN A 36 7.60 -11.36 5.95
CA ASN A 36 8.56 -11.70 7.00
C ASN A 36 9.94 -11.85 6.38
N GLY A 37 10.91 -11.09 6.89
CA GLY A 37 12.29 -11.11 6.43
C GLY A 37 13.20 -12.06 7.20
N PRO A 38 14.50 -12.03 6.89
CA PRO A 38 15.48 -12.81 7.61
C PRO A 38 15.72 -12.27 9.03
N GLU A 39 16.23 -13.15 9.90
CA GLU A 39 16.79 -12.77 11.18
C GLU A 39 18.27 -12.35 11.05
N GLY A 40 18.69 -11.38 11.88
CA GLY A 40 20.08 -10.96 12.04
C GLY A 40 20.62 -10.01 10.96
N GLY A 41 21.73 -9.34 11.30
CA GLY A 41 22.29 -8.23 10.51
C GLY A 41 21.56 -6.90 10.75
N ASN A 42 21.98 -5.85 10.07
CA ASN A 42 21.28 -4.57 10.05
C ASN A 42 20.22 -4.58 8.92
N PRO A 43 18.92 -4.64 9.26
CA PRO A 43 17.87 -4.81 8.26
C PRO A 43 17.71 -3.62 7.31
N PHE A 44 18.22 -2.44 7.68
CA PHE A 44 18.15 -1.22 6.88
C PHE A 44 19.30 -1.07 5.87
N ILE A 45 20.41 -1.78 6.08
CA ILE A 45 21.64 -1.63 5.28
C ILE A 45 21.94 -2.92 4.51
N ASP A 46 21.77 -4.07 5.17
CA ASP A 46 22.25 -5.36 4.66
C ASP A 46 21.23 -6.05 3.75
N VAL A 47 19.97 -5.60 3.76
CA VAL A 47 18.88 -6.20 2.98
C VAL A 47 18.46 -5.27 1.85
N LYS A 48 18.56 -5.80 0.63
CA LYS A 48 18.04 -5.17 -0.59
C LYS A 48 16.72 -5.83 -0.93
N LEU A 49 15.67 -5.05 -1.13
CA LEU A 49 14.36 -5.54 -1.49
C LEU A 49 13.74 -4.62 -2.52
N SER A 50 13.22 -5.19 -3.60
CA SER A 50 12.36 -4.51 -4.57
C SER A 50 11.36 -5.50 -5.17
N ALA A 51 10.45 -5.03 -6.03
CA ALA A 51 9.58 -5.92 -6.79
C ALA A 51 9.33 -5.40 -8.19
N GLU A 52 9.14 -6.31 -9.14
CA GLU A 52 8.66 -5.98 -10.48
C GLU A 52 7.13 -6.13 -10.53
N PHE A 53 6.40 -5.03 -10.56
CA PHE A 53 4.96 -4.99 -10.79
C PHE A 53 4.66 -4.87 -12.28
N LYS A 54 3.84 -5.76 -12.84
CA LYS A 54 3.62 -5.88 -14.28
C LYS A 54 2.15 -5.88 -14.66
N GLN A 55 1.84 -5.11 -15.69
CA GLN A 55 0.56 -5.13 -16.38
C GLN A 55 0.73 -4.67 -17.83
N ARG A 56 0.16 -5.43 -18.79
CA ARG A 56 0.13 -5.10 -20.23
C ARG A 56 1.51 -4.69 -20.79
N GLY A 57 2.55 -5.44 -20.44
CA GLY A 57 3.93 -5.19 -20.87
C GLY A 57 4.67 -4.06 -20.14
N ARG A 58 3.97 -3.28 -19.30
CA ARG A 58 4.60 -2.26 -18.44
C ARG A 58 5.17 -2.92 -17.19
N VAL A 59 6.31 -2.42 -16.71
CA VAL A 59 6.98 -2.91 -15.51
C VAL A 59 7.38 -1.73 -14.63
N PHE A 60 6.99 -1.77 -13.36
CA PHE A 60 7.38 -0.82 -12.33
C PHE A 60 8.24 -1.53 -11.29
N LYS A 61 9.27 -0.84 -10.79
CA LYS A 61 10.28 -1.40 -9.89
C LYS A 61 10.44 -0.58 -8.61
N PRO A 62 9.40 -0.47 -7.76
CA PRO A 62 9.56 0.19 -6.47
C PRO A 62 10.51 -0.59 -5.57
N GLU A 63 11.28 0.15 -4.78
CA GLU A 63 12.06 -0.40 -3.68
C GLU A 63 11.16 -0.76 -2.50
N GLY A 64 11.58 -1.76 -1.74
CA GLY A 64 11.02 -2.11 -0.45
C GLY A 64 11.79 -1.46 0.69
N PHE A 65 11.25 -1.56 1.89
CA PHE A 65 11.84 -1.05 3.10
C PHE A 65 11.54 -1.96 4.29
N TYR A 66 12.38 -1.88 5.32
CA TYR A 66 12.12 -2.53 6.60
C TYR A 66 11.24 -1.63 7.47
N ASP A 67 10.22 -2.21 8.11
CA ASP A 67 9.18 -1.50 8.86
C ASP A 67 9.14 -1.91 10.35
N GLY A 68 10.22 -2.49 10.88
CA GLY A 68 10.27 -2.99 12.26
C GLY A 68 9.80 -4.44 12.40
N ASP A 69 10.04 -5.05 13.56
CA ASP A 69 9.54 -6.38 13.96
C ASP A 69 9.70 -7.50 12.91
N GLY A 70 10.82 -7.52 12.17
CA GLY A 70 11.07 -8.52 11.12
C GLY A 70 10.25 -8.32 9.84
N MET A 71 9.46 -7.25 9.74
CA MET A 71 8.57 -6.95 8.63
C MET A 71 9.23 -6.09 7.56
N TYR A 72 9.12 -6.54 6.32
CA TYR A 72 9.52 -5.79 5.13
C TYR A 72 8.31 -5.49 4.28
N ARG A 73 8.25 -4.28 3.73
CA ARG A 73 7.14 -3.82 2.92
C ARG A 73 7.59 -3.32 1.55
N ILE A 74 6.72 -3.50 0.56
CA ILE A 74 6.82 -2.85 -0.74
C ILE A 74 5.47 -2.21 -1.03
N ARG A 75 5.46 -0.89 -1.25
CA ARG A 75 4.25 -0.14 -1.61
C ARG A 75 4.27 0.19 -3.09
N PHE A 76 3.15 -0.06 -3.76
CA PHE A 76 2.97 0.24 -5.17
C PHE A 76 1.60 0.88 -5.42
N MET A 77 1.58 1.98 -6.16
CA MET A 77 0.35 2.66 -6.52
C MET A 77 -0.02 2.31 -7.98
N PRO A 78 -0.98 1.38 -8.23
CA PRO A 78 -1.35 1.00 -9.58
C PRO A 78 -1.99 2.17 -10.33
N ASP A 79 -1.54 2.42 -11.56
CA ASP A 79 -2.00 3.55 -12.37
C ASP A 79 -3.10 3.18 -13.37
N ALA A 80 -3.45 1.89 -13.49
CA ALA A 80 -4.46 1.40 -14.42
C ALA A 80 -5.19 0.17 -13.89
N GLN A 81 -6.48 0.09 -14.21
CA GLN A 81 -7.41 -0.96 -13.79
C GLN A 81 -7.10 -2.31 -14.46
N GLY A 82 -7.50 -3.40 -13.80
CA GLY A 82 -7.32 -4.78 -14.23
C GLY A 82 -6.27 -5.54 -13.41
N GLU A 83 -5.97 -6.77 -13.82
CA GLU A 83 -5.02 -7.64 -13.12
C GLU A 83 -3.58 -7.08 -13.23
N TRP A 84 -2.90 -7.07 -12.10
CA TRP A 84 -1.47 -6.83 -11.95
C TRP A 84 -0.81 -8.09 -11.39
N SER A 85 0.43 -8.33 -11.78
CA SER A 85 1.27 -9.38 -11.19
C SER A 85 2.53 -8.77 -10.60
N TYR A 86 3.11 -9.41 -9.60
CA TYR A 86 4.40 -8.99 -9.06
C TYR A 86 5.37 -10.15 -8.89
N THR A 87 6.67 -9.83 -8.90
CA THR A 87 7.74 -10.72 -8.47
C THR A 87 8.77 -9.94 -7.67
N THR A 88 9.05 -10.34 -6.44
CA THR A 88 10.04 -9.68 -5.60
C THR A 88 11.47 -10.04 -6.01
N LYS A 89 12.40 -9.14 -5.68
CA LYS A 89 13.83 -9.28 -5.88
C LYS A 89 14.56 -8.91 -4.59
N SER A 90 15.41 -9.82 -4.11
CA SER A 90 16.20 -9.58 -2.89
C SER A 90 17.51 -10.36 -2.89
N ASN A 91 18.48 -9.86 -2.13
CA ASN A 91 19.68 -10.63 -1.76
C ASN A 91 19.42 -11.66 -0.64
N ARG A 92 18.21 -11.70 -0.08
CA ARG A 92 17.79 -12.62 0.99
C ARG A 92 16.73 -13.57 0.45
N ARG A 93 16.94 -14.87 0.65
CA ARG A 93 16.09 -15.94 0.09
C ARG A 93 14.65 -15.89 0.62
N GLU A 94 14.49 -15.41 1.85
CA GLU A 94 13.20 -15.23 2.52
C GLU A 94 12.31 -14.24 1.76
N LEU A 95 12.92 -13.27 1.08
CA LEU A 95 12.26 -12.15 0.42
C LEU A 95 12.33 -12.24 -1.11
N ASP A 96 13.26 -13.00 -1.69
CA ASP A 96 13.46 -13.11 -3.15
C ASP A 96 12.42 -14.01 -3.83
N GLY A 97 12.05 -13.66 -5.06
CA GLY A 97 11.26 -14.51 -5.94
C GLY A 97 9.81 -14.77 -5.51
N LYS A 98 9.27 -14.02 -4.55
CA LYS A 98 7.85 -14.09 -4.16
C LYS A 98 6.98 -13.55 -5.29
N LYS A 99 5.92 -14.28 -5.61
CA LYS A 99 5.01 -13.95 -6.71
C LYS A 99 3.59 -13.81 -6.18
N GLY A 100 2.83 -12.95 -6.83
CA GLY A 100 1.41 -12.81 -6.56
C GLY A 100 0.74 -11.97 -7.62
N LYS A 101 -0.56 -11.78 -7.43
CA LYS A 101 -1.43 -10.98 -8.29
C LYS A 101 -2.43 -10.21 -7.44
N PHE A 102 -2.86 -9.07 -7.96
CA PHE A 102 -3.95 -8.30 -7.39
C PHE A 102 -4.73 -7.62 -8.52
N THR A 103 -5.97 -7.25 -8.27
CA THR A 103 -6.82 -6.56 -9.23
C THR A 103 -6.89 -5.09 -8.87
N CYS A 104 -6.48 -4.23 -9.80
CA CYS A 104 -6.69 -2.80 -9.68
C CYS A 104 -8.12 -2.47 -10.11
N VAL A 105 -8.94 -1.96 -9.19
CA VAL A 105 -10.35 -1.65 -9.43
C VAL A 105 -10.58 -0.15 -9.65
N LYS A 106 -11.78 0.20 -10.12
CA LYS A 106 -12.16 1.60 -10.33
C LYS A 106 -12.14 2.35 -8.98
N PRO A 107 -11.54 3.55 -8.91
CA PRO A 107 -11.55 4.34 -7.68
C PRO A 107 -12.92 4.99 -7.46
N PRO A 108 -13.29 5.31 -6.21
CA PRO A 108 -14.46 6.09 -5.88
C PRO A 108 -14.30 7.53 -6.36
N PRO A 109 -15.39 8.31 -6.52
CA PRO A 109 -15.32 9.71 -6.97
C PRO A 109 -14.49 10.63 -6.06
N SER A 110 -14.26 10.25 -4.80
CA SER A 110 -13.40 10.97 -3.87
C SER A 110 -11.92 10.81 -4.18
N ASN A 111 -11.52 9.70 -4.81
CA ASN A 111 -10.14 9.45 -5.22
C ASN A 111 -9.95 9.85 -6.70
N ARG A 112 -9.39 11.04 -6.88
CA ARG A 112 -9.09 11.63 -8.20
C ARG A 112 -7.67 11.30 -8.69
N GLY A 113 -6.89 10.57 -7.88
CA GLY A 113 -5.50 10.24 -8.14
C GLY A 113 -4.51 11.39 -7.88
N PRO A 114 -3.23 11.23 -8.26
CA PRO A 114 -2.19 12.22 -8.01
C PRO A 114 -2.37 13.50 -8.84
N VAL A 115 -1.99 14.64 -8.27
CA VAL A 115 -1.91 15.93 -8.99
C VAL A 115 -0.67 15.94 -9.90
N ARG A 116 -0.84 16.36 -11.16
CA ARG A 116 0.22 16.45 -12.18
C ARG A 116 0.15 17.78 -12.93
N VAL A 117 1.25 18.12 -13.62
CA VAL A 117 1.24 19.21 -14.61
C VAL A 117 0.26 18.87 -15.72
N HIS A 118 -0.66 19.78 -15.98
CA HIS A 118 -1.63 19.71 -17.07
C HIS A 118 -1.25 20.70 -18.17
N LYS A 119 -0.99 20.17 -19.36
CA LYS A 119 -0.48 20.91 -20.52
C LYS A 119 0.87 21.57 -20.23
N LYS A 120 0.87 22.85 -19.84
CA LYS A 120 2.09 23.67 -19.68
C LYS A 120 2.22 24.32 -18.31
N TRP A 121 1.13 24.92 -17.80
CA TRP A 121 1.18 25.79 -16.62
C TRP A 121 0.13 25.47 -15.55
N HIS A 122 -0.82 24.57 -15.82
CA HIS A 122 -1.90 24.26 -14.90
C HIS A 122 -1.64 22.94 -14.19
N LEU A 123 -2.41 22.69 -13.13
CA LEU A 123 -2.41 21.42 -12.42
C LEU A 123 -3.78 20.76 -12.56
N ALA A 124 -3.77 19.44 -12.67
CA ALA A 124 -4.99 18.63 -12.63
C ALA A 124 -4.70 17.34 -11.86
N TYR A 125 -5.75 16.77 -11.27
CA TYR A 125 -5.76 15.41 -10.79
C TYR A 125 -5.61 14.42 -11.97
N ALA A 126 -5.27 13.17 -11.67
CA ALA A 126 -5.05 12.14 -12.69
C ALA A 126 -6.32 11.79 -13.48
N ASP A 127 -7.50 12.00 -12.88
CA ASP A 127 -8.80 11.88 -13.54
C ASP A 127 -9.14 13.06 -14.48
N GLY A 128 -8.30 14.10 -14.52
CA GLY A 128 -8.49 15.30 -15.34
C GLY A 128 -9.16 16.48 -14.63
N THR A 129 -9.65 16.31 -13.39
CA THR A 129 -10.26 17.39 -12.60
C THR A 129 -9.23 18.50 -12.34
N PRO A 130 -9.55 19.79 -12.60
CA PRO A 130 -8.64 20.90 -12.31
C PRO A 130 -8.23 20.98 -10.84
N TYR A 131 -6.96 21.28 -10.56
CA TYR A 131 -6.44 21.49 -9.21
C TYR A 131 -5.91 22.91 -9.06
N PHE A 132 -6.60 23.72 -8.26
CA PHE A 132 -6.16 25.07 -7.88
C PHE A 132 -5.50 25.02 -6.52
N GLN A 133 -4.19 25.26 -6.48
CA GLN A 133 -3.44 25.13 -5.24
C GLN A 133 -3.68 26.32 -4.31
N VAL A 134 -4.29 26.07 -3.16
CA VAL A 134 -4.48 27.03 -2.06
C VAL A 134 -3.72 26.48 -0.85
N GLY A 135 -2.51 27.00 -0.64
CA GLY A 135 -1.56 26.41 0.30
C GLY A 135 -1.49 27.10 1.66
N THR A 136 -1.09 26.34 2.68
CA THR A 136 -0.65 26.84 4.00
C THR A 136 0.73 26.28 4.38
N THR A 137 1.22 26.63 5.57
CA THR A 137 2.53 26.21 6.10
C THR A 137 2.41 25.83 7.58
N CYS A 138 2.77 24.58 7.92
CA CYS A 138 2.91 24.10 9.29
C CYS A 138 4.13 23.18 9.36
N TYR A 139 5.34 23.76 9.41
CA TYR A 139 6.58 23.00 9.20
C TYR A 139 6.77 21.85 10.18
N ALA A 140 6.79 22.13 11.48
CA ALA A 140 7.10 21.12 12.51
C ALA A 140 5.84 20.51 13.15
N TRP A 141 4.70 20.49 12.44
CA TRP A 141 3.41 20.14 13.05
C TRP A 141 3.41 18.71 13.64
N ALA A 142 3.97 17.74 12.91
CA ALA A 142 4.10 16.33 13.31
C ALA A 142 5.19 16.08 14.39
N HIS A 143 5.72 17.14 14.99
CA HIS A 143 6.70 17.09 16.08
C HIS A 143 6.25 17.87 17.32
N GLN A 144 4.97 18.26 17.38
CA GLN A 144 4.43 19.03 18.51
C GLN A 144 3.76 18.14 19.57
N GLY A 145 3.64 16.84 19.29
CA GLY A 145 2.97 15.88 20.16
C GLY A 145 1.46 15.85 19.93
N ASN A 146 0.85 14.73 20.30
CA ASN A 146 -0.51 14.34 19.89
C ASN A 146 -1.56 15.46 20.09
N ALA A 147 -1.55 16.14 21.24
CA ALA A 147 -2.57 17.17 21.53
C ALA A 147 -2.54 18.35 20.54
N ILE A 148 -1.35 18.79 20.13
CA ILE A 148 -1.19 19.88 19.18
C ILE A 148 -1.43 19.38 17.75
N GLU A 149 -0.97 18.18 17.41
CA GLU A 149 -1.22 17.53 16.12
C GLU A 149 -2.72 17.38 15.84
N GLU A 150 -3.49 16.87 16.80
CA GLU A 150 -4.95 16.74 16.70
C GLU A 150 -5.65 18.10 16.55
N ARG A 151 -5.19 19.12 17.28
CA ARG A 151 -5.69 20.49 17.12
C ARG A 151 -5.37 21.03 15.73
N THR A 152 -4.19 20.76 15.19
CA THR A 152 -3.81 21.15 13.83
C THR A 152 -4.71 20.45 12.80
N LEU A 153 -4.96 19.15 12.94
CA LEU A 153 -5.88 18.40 12.07
C LEU A 153 -7.30 18.99 12.11
N ALA A 154 -7.82 19.26 13.31
CA ALA A 154 -9.14 19.88 13.48
C ALA A 154 -9.20 21.26 12.81
N THR A 155 -8.14 22.07 12.93
CA THR A 155 -8.07 23.39 12.29
C THR A 155 -8.00 23.29 10.77
N LEU A 156 -7.22 22.34 10.25
CA LEU A 156 -7.04 22.15 8.80
C LEU A 156 -8.29 21.60 8.13
N LYS A 157 -9.09 20.79 8.83
CA LYS A 157 -10.33 20.20 8.32
C LYS A 157 -11.33 21.26 7.85
N ASP A 158 -11.45 22.36 8.59
CA ASP A 158 -12.39 23.45 8.29
C ASP A 158 -11.74 24.61 7.52
N ALA A 159 -10.42 24.54 7.30
CA ALA A 159 -9.68 25.56 6.57
C ALA A 159 -9.78 25.36 5.05
N PRO A 160 -9.65 26.43 4.24
CA PRO A 160 -9.78 26.36 2.79
C PRO A 160 -8.53 25.82 2.07
N PHE A 161 -7.57 25.23 2.80
CA PHE A 161 -6.28 24.82 2.24
C PHE A 161 -6.33 23.40 1.68
N ASN A 162 -5.74 23.20 0.50
CA ASN A 162 -5.63 21.89 -0.14
C ASN A 162 -4.18 21.45 -0.40
N LYS A 163 -3.23 22.18 0.21
CA LYS A 163 -1.82 21.81 0.32
C LYS A 163 -1.23 22.40 1.59
N MET A 164 -0.40 21.64 2.29
CA MET A 164 0.39 22.13 3.40
C MET A 164 1.89 21.91 3.11
N ARG A 165 2.73 22.90 3.43
CA ARG A 165 4.17 22.67 3.56
C ARG A 165 4.46 22.19 4.98
N MET A 166 5.16 21.07 5.09
CA MET A 166 5.58 20.41 6.32
C MET A 166 7.00 19.86 6.14
N CYS A 167 7.72 19.68 7.26
CA CYS A 167 9.04 19.06 7.32
C CYS A 167 8.93 17.64 7.86
#